data_AF-T0ZT73-F1
#
_entry.id   AF-T0ZT73-F1
#
_cell.length_a   1.000
_cell.length_b   1.000
_cell.length_c   1.000
_cell.angle_alpha   90.00
_cell.angle_beta   90.00
_cell.angle_gamma   90.00
#
_symmetry.space_group_name_H-M   'P 1'
#
loop_
_entity.id
_entity.type
_entity.pdbx_description
1 polymer ?
#
loop_
_entity_poly.entity_id
_entity_poly.type
_entity_poly.pdbx_seq_one_letter_code
_entity_poly.pdbx_strand_id
1 'polypeptide(L)'
;MVNPVGPDGTFTAEVAWLEGRDVREANPAINDELVRRGLLVRRQEYAHALPHCWRCGTILLYWGKPSWYIATSSLKDRLLEENATVDWHPEHIRDGRFGEWLSNNVDWALSRDRFWGTPLPIWRCADQHVTCVGSLEELSTLAGRDVRDIDPHRPAIDEVVVACPTWWAWRRAAWTPVIDAWFDV
;
A
#
# COMPACT_ATOMS: atom_id res chain seq x y z
N MET A 1 -3.77 -17.65 -3.26
CA MET A 1 -2.52 -17.31 -2.55
C MET A 1 -2.78 -17.60 -1.08
N VAL A 2 -1.95 -18.42 -0.44
CA VAL A 2 -2.08 -18.70 1.01
C VAL A 2 -1.29 -17.62 1.74
N ASN A 3 -1.92 -16.91 2.66
CA ASN A 3 -1.27 -15.90 3.49
C ASN A 3 -1.51 -16.23 4.96
N PRO A 4 -0.67 -17.08 5.58
CA PRO A 4 -0.90 -17.59 6.92
C PRO A 4 -0.53 -16.56 8.02
N VAL A 5 -0.28 -15.31 7.64
CA VAL A 5 0.17 -14.23 8.52
C VAL A 5 -0.84 -13.10 8.46
N GLY A 6 -1.29 -12.62 9.61
CA GLY A 6 -2.21 -11.50 9.75
C GLY A 6 -1.55 -10.14 9.48
N PRO A 7 -2.35 -9.06 9.44
CA PRO A 7 -1.86 -7.70 9.21
C PRO A 7 -0.98 -7.16 10.35
N ASP A 8 -0.98 -7.82 11.51
CA ASP A 8 -0.14 -7.50 12.67
C ASP A 8 1.22 -8.21 12.68
N GLY A 9 1.50 -9.03 11.66
CA GLY A 9 2.75 -9.79 11.56
C GLY A 9 2.76 -11.10 12.35
N THR A 10 1.60 -11.56 12.84
CA THR A 10 1.49 -12.84 13.57
C THR A 10 0.83 -13.93 12.73
N PHE A 11 1.11 -15.20 13.02
CA PHE A 11 0.45 -16.32 12.33
C PHE A 11 -1.03 -16.41 12.69
N THR A 12 -1.87 -16.74 11.70
CA THR A 12 -3.31 -16.97 11.87
C THR A 12 -3.61 -18.42 12.29
N ALA A 13 -4.88 -18.71 12.60
CA ALA A 13 -5.39 -20.06 12.89
C ALA A 13 -5.17 -21.07 11.75
N GLU A 14 -4.87 -20.62 10.52
CA GLU A 14 -4.49 -21.51 9.41
C GLU A 14 -3.22 -22.32 9.73
N VAL A 15 -2.38 -21.81 10.64
CA VAL A 15 -1.20 -22.51 11.16
C VAL A 15 -1.32 -22.60 12.68
N ALA A 16 -2.26 -23.42 13.15
CA ALA A 16 -2.66 -23.52 14.55
C ALA A 16 -1.51 -23.66 15.57
N TRP A 17 -0.42 -24.35 15.23
CA TRP A 17 0.72 -24.53 16.15
C TRP A 17 1.63 -23.29 16.27
N LEU A 18 1.42 -22.29 15.42
CA LEU A 18 2.10 -20.99 15.46
C LEU A 18 1.13 -19.82 15.72
N GLU A 19 -0.17 -20.06 15.83
CA GLU A 19 -1.18 -19.01 15.95
C GLU A 19 -0.82 -17.97 17.02
N GLY A 20 -0.92 -16.69 16.64
CA GLY A 20 -0.60 -15.55 17.50
C GLY A 20 0.90 -15.28 17.71
N ARG A 21 1.80 -16.10 17.17
CA ARG A 21 3.25 -15.86 17.26
C ARG A 21 3.72 -14.93 16.15
N ASP A 22 4.63 -14.02 16.48
CA ASP A 22 5.33 -13.20 15.50
C ASP A 22 6.14 -14.08 14.53
N VAL A 23 6.15 -13.70 13.26
CA VAL A 23 6.80 -14.46 12.19
C VAL A 23 8.29 -14.69 12.39
N ARG A 24 8.99 -13.79 13.07
CA ARG A 24 10.44 -13.90 13.33
C ARG A 24 10.72 -14.73 14.56
N GLU A 25 9.92 -14.55 15.61
CA GLU A 25 10.00 -15.34 16.84
C GLU A 25 9.62 -16.81 16.62
N ALA A 26 8.84 -17.11 15.57
CA ALA A 26 8.49 -18.47 15.19
C ALA A 26 9.66 -19.26 14.57
N ASN A 27 10.70 -18.58 14.04
CA ASN A 27 11.78 -19.23 13.29
C ASN A 27 12.47 -20.40 14.03
N PRO A 28 12.83 -20.29 15.33
CA PRO A 28 13.42 -21.42 16.06
C PRO A 28 12.50 -22.63 16.12
N ALA A 29 11.21 -22.43 16.41
CA ALA A 29 10.24 -23.52 16.51
C ALA A 29 9.99 -24.21 15.16
N ILE A 30 9.99 -23.44 14.06
CA ILE A 30 9.94 -23.99 12.70
C ILE A 30 11.17 -24.85 12.42
N ASN A 31 12.37 -24.38 12.78
CA ASN A 31 13.59 -25.16 12.61
C ASN A 31 13.55 -26.47 13.42
N ASP A 32 13.11 -26.42 14.68
CA ASP A 32 13.02 -27.60 15.54
C ASP A 32 12.02 -28.63 15.00
N GLU A 33 10.89 -28.19 14.45
CA GLU A 33 9.91 -29.06 13.80
C GLU A 33 10.46 -29.69 12.52
N LEU A 34 11.23 -28.95 11.71
CA LEU A 34 11.90 -29.49 10.53
C LEU A 34 12.99 -30.53 10.90
N VAL A 35 13.72 -30.33 12.00
CA VAL A 35 14.65 -31.33 12.57
C VAL A 35 13.89 -32.59 12.97
N ARG A 36 12.82 -32.43 13.77
CA ARG A 36 12.01 -33.55 14.28
C ARG A 36 11.44 -34.42 13.15
N ARG A 37 11.10 -33.80 12.02
CA ARG A 37 10.58 -34.48 10.83
C ARG A 37 11.65 -35.05 9.90
N GLY A 38 12.94 -34.83 10.17
CA GLY A 38 14.03 -35.24 9.29
C GLY A 38 14.07 -34.49 7.95
N LEU A 39 13.48 -33.28 7.89
CA LEU A 39 13.39 -32.47 6.67
C LEU A 39 14.47 -31.38 6.59
N LEU A 40 15.11 -31.06 7.72
CA LEU A 40 16.16 -30.05 7.75
C LEU A 40 17.50 -30.61 7.23
N VAL A 41 17.93 -30.12 6.07
CA VAL A 41 19.23 -30.53 5.48
C VAL A 41 20.40 -29.79 6.11
N ARG A 42 20.27 -28.47 6.31
CA ARG A 42 21.34 -27.61 6.85
C ARG A 42 20.75 -26.36 7.50
N ARG A 43 21.35 -25.92 8.60
CA ARG A 43 21.07 -24.63 9.26
C ARG A 43 22.36 -23.84 9.39
N GLN A 44 22.31 -22.56 9.01
CA GLN A 44 23.43 -21.63 9.16
C GLN A 44 22.90 -20.24 9.50
N GLU A 45 23.70 -19.46 10.22
CA GLU A 45 23.44 -18.04 10.39
C GLU A 45 23.80 -17.30 9.09
N TYR A 46 22.98 -16.31 8.74
CA TYR A 46 23.13 -15.57 7.48
C TYR A 46 23.05 -14.06 7.71
N ALA A 47 24.20 -13.40 7.63
CA ALA A 47 24.31 -11.95 7.74
C ALA A 47 24.09 -11.30 6.37
N HIS A 48 23.07 -10.45 6.27
CA HIS A 48 22.73 -9.71 5.05
C HIS A 48 21.92 -8.45 5.39
N ALA A 49 21.79 -7.55 4.41
CA ALA A 49 20.93 -6.38 4.55
C ALA A 49 19.45 -6.79 4.47
N LEU A 50 18.67 -6.32 5.45
CA LEU A 50 17.21 -6.48 5.48
C LEU A 50 16.52 -5.12 5.42
N PRO A 51 15.37 -5.02 4.73
CA PRO A 51 14.60 -3.79 4.71
C PRO A 51 13.92 -3.57 6.07
N HIS A 52 14.08 -2.36 6.60
CA HIS A 52 13.44 -1.90 7.84
C HIS A 52 12.50 -0.74 7.52
N CYS A 53 11.44 -0.61 8.31
CA CYS A 53 10.56 0.54 8.23
C CYS A 53 11.38 1.81 8.49
N TRP A 54 11.39 2.73 7.52
CA TRP A 54 12.14 3.98 7.60
C TRP A 54 11.69 4.90 8.75
N ARG A 55 10.51 4.67 9.33
CA ARG A 55 9.97 5.46 10.44
C ARG A 55 10.23 4.86 11.82
N CYS A 56 10.00 3.55 12.00
CA CYS A 56 10.05 2.91 13.32
C CYS A 56 11.15 1.86 13.48
N GLY A 57 11.89 1.52 12.42
CA GLY A 57 12.96 0.53 12.46
C GLY A 57 12.50 -0.94 12.55
N THR A 58 11.19 -1.22 12.56
CA THR A 58 10.69 -2.60 12.51
C THR A 58 11.08 -3.26 11.18
N ILE A 59 11.53 -4.52 11.23
CA ILE A 59 11.95 -5.24 10.03
C ILE A 59 10.72 -5.59 9.17
N LEU A 60 10.75 -5.27 7.88
CA LEU A 60 9.61 -5.45 6.99
C LEU A 60 9.42 -6.92 6.57
N LEU A 61 8.18 -7.23 6.18
CA LEU A 61 7.75 -8.48 5.57
C LEU A 61 7.06 -8.17 4.24
N TYR A 62 7.40 -8.89 3.18
CA TYR A 62 6.62 -8.87 1.94
C TYR A 62 5.32 -9.63 2.18
N TRP A 63 4.19 -8.91 2.12
CA TRP A 63 2.88 -9.42 2.51
C TRP A 63 1.84 -9.09 1.44
N GLY A 64 1.11 -10.09 0.96
CA GLY A 64 0.13 -9.93 -0.10
C GLY A 64 -1.15 -9.29 0.42
N LYS A 65 -1.49 -8.09 -0.08
CA LYS A 65 -2.72 -7.36 0.26
C LYS A 65 -3.28 -6.54 -0.89
N PRO A 66 -4.58 -6.23 -0.88
CA PRO A 66 -5.15 -5.21 -1.75
C PRO A 66 -4.46 -3.86 -1.51
N SER A 67 -4.07 -3.18 -2.58
CA SER A 67 -3.47 -1.85 -2.54
C SER A 67 -3.71 -1.14 -3.86
N TRP A 68 -3.81 0.18 -3.83
CA TRP A 68 -3.84 1.04 -5.01
C TRP A 68 -2.43 1.37 -5.45
N TYR A 69 -2.21 1.34 -6.76
CA TYR A 69 -0.94 1.65 -7.38
C TYR A 69 -1.12 2.67 -8.49
N ILE A 70 -0.13 3.53 -8.69
CA ILE A 70 0.01 4.34 -9.90
C ILE A 70 0.94 3.56 -10.84
N ALA A 71 0.51 3.37 -12.10
CA ALA A 71 1.25 2.64 -13.13
C ALA A 71 2.47 3.42 -13.67
N THR A 72 3.36 3.86 -12.78
CA THR A 72 4.53 4.71 -13.12
C THR A 72 5.52 3.97 -14.01
N SER A 73 5.56 2.64 -13.97
CA SER A 73 6.41 1.84 -14.86
C SER A 73 6.09 2.07 -16.34
N SER A 74 4.83 2.36 -16.68
CA SER A 74 4.41 2.67 -18.06
C SER A 74 4.98 3.99 -18.60
N LEU A 75 5.47 4.87 -17.71
CA LEU A 75 6.04 6.18 -18.05
C LEU A 75 7.56 6.22 -17.88
N LYS A 76 8.22 5.07 -17.66
CA LYS A 76 9.65 5.00 -17.34
C LYS A 76 10.54 5.74 -18.33
N ASP A 77 10.34 5.51 -19.63
CA ASP A 77 11.20 6.12 -20.67
C ASP A 77 11.04 7.64 -20.68
N ARG A 78 9.80 8.13 -20.56
CA ARG A 78 9.52 9.57 -20.44
C ARG A 78 10.13 10.17 -19.17
N LEU A 79 10.07 9.48 -18.03
CA LEU A 79 10.71 9.95 -16.79
C LEU A 79 12.23 10.10 -16.94
N LEU A 80 12.88 9.19 -17.68
CA LEU A 80 14.31 9.29 -17.98
C LEU A 80 14.62 10.44 -18.94
N GLU A 81 13.81 10.64 -19.97
CA GLU A 81 13.94 11.77 -20.91
C GLU A 81 13.83 13.11 -20.19
N GLU A 82 12.80 13.29 -19.35
CA GLU A 82 12.61 14.52 -18.58
C GLU A 82 13.75 14.72 -17.56
N ASN A 83 14.19 13.65 -16.89
CA ASN A 83 15.33 13.70 -15.97
C ASN A 83 16.62 14.20 -16.65
N ALA A 84 16.83 13.89 -17.94
CA ALA A 84 17.98 14.36 -18.69
C ALA A 84 17.99 15.88 -18.90
N THR A 85 16.82 16.53 -18.85
CA THR A 85 16.68 17.99 -19.00
C THR A 85 16.97 18.76 -17.72
N VAL A 86 17.00 18.07 -16.57
CA VAL A 86 17.20 18.68 -15.26
C VAL A 86 18.69 19.00 -15.04
N ASP A 87 18.97 20.22 -14.59
CA ASP A 87 20.33 20.64 -14.20
C ASP A 87 20.66 20.15 -12.77
N TRP A 88 21.21 18.95 -12.67
CA TRP A 88 21.54 18.31 -11.41
C TRP A 88 22.86 18.82 -10.82
N HIS A 89 22.84 19.12 -9.51
CA HIS A 89 24.04 19.47 -8.75
C HIS A 89 24.20 18.52 -7.54
N PRO A 90 25.18 17.58 -7.56
CA PRO A 90 26.18 17.34 -8.60
C PRO A 90 25.65 16.55 -9.80
N GLU A 91 26.25 16.76 -10.97
CA GLU A 91 25.77 16.23 -12.26
C GLU A 91 25.60 14.70 -12.28
N HIS A 92 26.53 13.97 -11.68
CA HIS A 92 26.51 12.50 -11.68
C HIS A 92 25.28 11.88 -10.98
N ILE A 93 24.45 12.66 -10.29
CA ILE A 93 23.18 12.17 -9.73
C ILE A 93 22.15 11.90 -10.83
N ARG A 94 22.17 12.69 -11.91
CA ARG A 94 21.26 12.58 -13.05
C ARG A 94 21.27 11.19 -13.65
N ASP A 95 22.46 10.73 -14.02
CA ASP A 95 22.67 9.45 -14.69
C ASP A 95 23.04 8.33 -13.69
N GLY A 96 23.47 8.71 -12.47
CA GLY A 96 23.81 7.79 -11.39
C GLY A 96 22.63 7.50 -10.46
N ARG A 97 22.68 8.00 -9.22
CA ARG A 97 21.75 7.56 -8.15
C ARG A 97 20.27 7.68 -8.54
N PHE A 98 19.84 8.78 -9.16
CA PHE A 98 18.42 8.98 -9.50
C PHE A 98 18.08 8.34 -10.85
N GLY A 99 18.96 8.46 -11.85
CA GLY A 99 18.81 7.79 -13.14
C GLY A 99 18.68 6.27 -13.02
N GLU A 100 19.53 5.62 -12.23
CA GLU A 100 19.45 4.18 -11.97
C GLU A 100 18.23 3.77 -11.15
N TRP A 101 17.71 4.67 -10.31
CA TRP A 101 16.45 4.42 -9.61
C TRP A 101 15.27 4.47 -10.58
N LEU A 102 15.24 5.46 -11.48
CA LEU A 102 14.23 5.55 -12.54
C LEU A 102 14.32 4.39 -13.53
N SER A 103 15.52 3.94 -13.88
CA SER A 103 15.73 2.82 -14.81
C SER A 103 15.14 1.50 -14.28
N ASN A 104 15.06 1.35 -12.96
CA ASN A 104 14.47 0.22 -12.25
C ASN A 104 13.10 0.56 -11.62
N ASN A 105 12.42 1.60 -12.11
CA ASN A 105 11.15 2.05 -11.55
C ASN A 105 10.11 0.93 -11.51
N VAL A 106 9.41 0.84 -10.39
CA VAL A 106 8.29 -0.07 -10.15
C VAL A 106 7.03 0.75 -9.91
N ASP A 107 5.86 0.15 -10.15
CA ASP A 107 4.59 0.84 -9.91
C ASP A 107 4.50 1.33 -8.46
N TRP A 108 4.09 2.58 -8.30
CA TRP A 108 4.09 3.24 -7.01
C TRP A 108 2.89 2.77 -6.19
N ALA A 109 3.16 2.02 -5.12
CA ALA A 109 2.18 1.68 -4.11
C ALA A 109 1.69 2.96 -3.39
N LEU A 110 0.49 3.42 -3.73
CA LEU A 110 -0.05 4.71 -3.30
C LEU A 110 -0.83 4.63 -1.99
N SER A 111 -1.73 3.65 -1.86
CA SER A 111 -2.63 3.59 -0.69
C SER A 111 -1.89 3.27 0.61
N ARG A 112 -2.36 3.85 1.72
CA ARG A 112 -1.88 3.60 3.08
C ARG A 112 -3.08 3.31 4.00
N ASP A 113 -2.98 2.24 4.79
CA ASP A 113 -3.96 1.92 5.83
C ASP A 113 -3.66 2.75 7.07
N ARG A 114 -3.96 4.05 6.99
CA ARG A 114 -3.74 5.05 8.04
C ARG A 114 -4.95 5.97 8.18
N PHE A 115 -4.97 6.73 9.27
CA PHE A 115 -6.08 7.62 9.61
C PHE A 115 -5.84 9.07 9.17
N TRP A 116 -4.58 9.54 9.25
CA TRP A 116 -4.20 10.92 8.94
C TRP A 116 -3.45 11.01 7.63
N GLY A 117 -3.99 11.76 6.68
CA GLY A 117 -3.47 11.98 5.33
C GLY A 117 -4.60 12.29 4.35
N THR A 118 -4.25 12.69 3.12
CA THR A 118 -5.22 12.95 2.06
C THR A 118 -6.02 11.68 1.75
N PRO A 119 -7.35 11.66 1.91
CA PRO A 119 -8.15 10.47 1.61
C PRO A 119 -8.11 10.16 0.12
N LEU A 120 -7.97 8.89 -0.25
CA LEU A 120 -8.04 8.48 -1.64
C LEU A 120 -9.47 8.67 -2.16
N PRO A 121 -9.72 9.51 -3.18
CA PRO A 121 -11.07 9.94 -3.55
C PRO A 121 -11.77 8.90 -4.44
N ILE A 122 -11.82 7.67 -3.96
CA ILE A 122 -12.38 6.52 -4.67
C ILE A 122 -13.53 5.93 -3.87
N TRP A 123 -14.70 5.89 -4.49
CA TRP A 123 -15.88 5.20 -3.98
C TRP A 123 -16.02 3.87 -4.69
N ARG A 124 -16.25 2.79 -3.92
CA ARG A 124 -16.47 1.45 -4.46
C ARG A 124 -17.81 0.90 -4.01
N CYS A 125 -18.65 0.46 -4.94
CA CYS A 125 -19.92 -0.17 -4.63
C CYS A 125 -19.77 -1.68 -4.35
N ALA A 126 -20.86 -2.34 -3.93
CA ALA A 126 -20.89 -3.78 -3.66
C ALA A 126 -20.53 -4.63 -4.89
N ASP A 127 -20.96 -4.20 -6.08
CA ASP A 127 -20.63 -4.84 -7.38
C ASP A 127 -19.22 -4.48 -7.88
N GLN A 128 -18.38 -3.92 -7.00
CA GLN A 128 -16.98 -3.59 -7.25
C GLN A 128 -16.75 -2.46 -8.26
N HIS A 129 -17.79 -1.74 -8.72
CA HIS A 129 -17.63 -0.53 -9.53
C HIS A 129 -16.91 0.55 -8.70
N VAL A 130 -15.85 1.09 -9.28
CA VAL A 130 -14.99 2.16 -8.77
C VAL A 130 -15.37 3.49 -9.42
N THR A 131 -15.66 4.51 -8.61
CA THR A 131 -15.88 5.89 -9.04
C THR A 131 -14.82 6.77 -8.40
N CYS A 132 -14.02 7.45 -9.22
CA CYS A 132 -13.04 8.45 -8.77
C CYS A 132 -13.71 9.83 -8.79
N VAL A 133 -13.66 10.55 -7.68
CA VAL A 133 -14.29 11.87 -7.53
C VAL A 133 -13.22 12.96 -7.54
N GLY A 134 -13.29 13.87 -8.49
CA GLY A 134 -12.28 14.91 -8.70
C GLY A 134 -12.52 16.20 -7.91
N SER A 135 -13.70 16.41 -7.31
CA SER A 135 -14.01 17.65 -6.59
C SER A 135 -15.15 17.49 -5.57
N LEU A 136 -15.27 18.44 -4.63
CA LEU A 136 -16.42 18.52 -3.72
C LEU A 136 -17.75 18.84 -4.44
N GLU A 137 -17.68 19.51 -5.59
CA GLU A 137 -18.86 19.77 -6.43
C GLU A 137 -19.39 18.48 -7.08
N GLU A 138 -18.48 17.68 -7.66
CA GLU A 138 -18.81 16.35 -8.17
C GLU A 138 -19.31 15.45 -7.04
N LEU A 139 -18.66 15.49 -5.88
CA LEU A 139 -19.09 14.74 -4.71
C LEU A 139 -20.50 15.12 -4.27
N SER A 140 -20.83 16.41 -4.27
CA SER A 140 -22.17 16.91 -3.90
C SER A 140 -23.24 16.40 -4.86
N THR A 141 -22.93 16.39 -6.15
CA THR A 141 -23.83 15.86 -7.19
C THR A 141 -24.09 14.36 -6.98
N LEU A 142 -23.02 13.59 -6.76
CA LEU A 142 -23.08 12.15 -6.53
C LEU A 142 -23.71 11.76 -5.18
N ALA A 143 -23.56 12.61 -4.17
CA ALA A 143 -24.12 12.44 -2.84
C ALA A 143 -25.59 12.90 -2.73
N GLY A 144 -26.11 13.63 -3.74
CA GLY A 144 -27.46 14.18 -3.72
C GLY A 144 -27.71 15.23 -2.64
N ARG A 145 -26.64 15.78 -2.05
CA ARG A 145 -26.67 16.84 -1.05
C ARG A 145 -25.43 17.71 -1.18
N ASP A 146 -25.52 18.97 -0.79
CA ASP A 146 -24.34 19.84 -0.73
C ASP A 146 -23.38 19.35 0.35
N VAL A 147 -22.13 19.09 -0.04
CA VAL A 147 -21.04 18.70 0.85
C VAL A 147 -19.82 19.60 0.71
N ARG A 148 -19.95 20.77 0.09
CA ARG A 148 -18.79 21.66 -0.13
C ARG A 148 -18.21 22.25 1.16
N ASP A 149 -19.00 22.31 2.22
CA ASP A 149 -18.59 22.82 3.53
C ASP A 149 -18.04 21.74 4.49
N ILE A 150 -17.92 20.48 4.04
CA ILE A 150 -17.33 19.44 4.89
C ILE A 150 -15.81 19.59 4.96
N ASP A 151 -15.23 19.13 6.06
CA ASP A 151 -13.80 18.84 6.11
C ASP A 151 -13.50 17.60 5.23
N PRO A 152 -12.68 17.72 4.17
CA PRO A 152 -12.38 16.59 3.29
C PRO A 152 -11.44 15.55 3.92
N HIS A 153 -11.12 15.66 5.22
CA HIS A 153 -10.34 14.67 5.95
C HIS A 153 -11.20 13.58 6.59
N ARG A 154 -10.54 12.47 6.96
CA ARG A 154 -11.14 11.46 7.83
C ARG A 154 -11.27 12.01 9.26
N PRO A 155 -12.38 11.74 9.97
CA PRO A 155 -13.47 10.83 9.58
C PRO A 155 -14.59 11.47 8.76
N ALA A 156 -14.66 12.80 8.62
CA ALA A 156 -15.81 13.49 8.03
C ALA A 156 -16.12 13.03 6.59
N ILE A 157 -15.11 12.84 5.75
CA ILE A 157 -15.29 12.34 4.38
C ILE A 157 -15.85 10.90 4.33
N ASP A 158 -15.56 10.08 5.35
CA ASP A 158 -16.01 8.68 5.42
C ASP A 158 -17.54 8.59 5.63
N GLU A 159 -18.19 9.68 6.09
CA GLU A 159 -19.64 9.77 6.27
C GLU A 159 -20.39 10.08 4.96
N VAL A 160 -19.67 10.49 3.89
CA VAL A 160 -20.30 10.84 2.63
C VAL A 160 -20.67 9.58 1.82
N VAL A 161 -21.98 9.41 1.64
CA VAL A 161 -22.59 8.33 0.86
C VAL A 161 -22.79 8.79 -0.57
N VAL A 162 -22.39 7.98 -1.53
CA VAL A 162 -22.54 8.24 -2.97
C VAL A 162 -23.46 7.19 -3.58
N ALA A 163 -24.35 7.62 -4.48
CA ALA A 163 -25.13 6.69 -5.28
C ALA A 163 -24.25 5.99 -6.31
N CYS A 164 -24.36 4.67 -6.42
CA CYS A 164 -23.66 3.94 -7.48
C CYS A 164 -24.26 4.31 -8.85
N PRO A 165 -23.45 4.81 -9.82
CA PRO A 165 -23.97 5.21 -11.14
C PRO A 165 -24.63 4.08 -11.93
N THR A 166 -24.25 2.82 -11.65
CA THR A 166 -24.72 1.64 -12.41
C THR A 166 -25.84 0.85 -11.73
N TRP A 167 -26.05 1.03 -10.42
CA TRP A 167 -26.98 0.20 -9.66
C TRP A 167 -27.97 0.98 -8.78
N TRP A 168 -27.96 2.31 -8.87
CA TRP A 168 -28.95 3.25 -8.29
C TRP A 168 -29.26 3.04 -6.78
N ALA A 169 -28.39 2.32 -6.07
CA ALA A 169 -28.43 2.13 -4.63
C ALA A 169 -27.36 3.01 -3.96
N TRP A 170 -27.79 3.78 -2.96
CA TRP A 170 -26.92 4.58 -2.11
C TRP A 170 -26.08 3.69 -1.20
N ARG A 171 -24.75 3.84 -1.22
CA ARG A 171 -23.85 3.08 -0.33
C ARG A 171 -22.70 3.95 0.18
N ARG A 172 -22.28 3.70 1.43
CA ARG A 172 -21.05 4.29 2.00
C ARG A 172 -19.83 3.80 1.22
N ALA A 173 -18.79 4.64 1.16
CA ALA A 173 -17.48 4.18 0.71
C ALA A 173 -17.06 2.99 1.59
N ALA A 174 -16.86 1.82 0.96
CA ALA A 174 -16.60 0.59 1.70
C ALA A 174 -15.15 0.49 2.23
N TRP A 175 -14.25 1.38 1.80
CA TRP A 175 -12.85 1.38 2.22
C TRP A 175 -12.13 2.63 1.66
N THR A 176 -11.70 3.55 2.53
CA THR A 176 -10.98 4.77 2.14
C THR A 176 -9.57 4.76 2.75
N PRO A 177 -8.57 4.16 2.08
CA PRO A 177 -7.19 4.37 2.49
C PRO A 177 -6.84 5.86 2.31
N VAL A 178 -5.83 6.32 3.04
CA VAL A 178 -5.20 7.61 2.75
C VAL A 178 -4.08 7.42 1.74
N ILE A 179 -3.67 8.49 1.10
CA ILE A 179 -2.60 8.52 0.11
C ILE A 179 -1.23 8.52 0.79
N ASP A 180 -0.21 8.04 0.08
CA ASP A 180 1.18 8.16 0.50
C ASP A 180 1.59 9.63 0.64
N ALA A 181 2.21 10.01 1.76
CA ALA A 181 2.55 11.40 2.03
C ALA A 181 3.55 12.01 1.00
N TRP A 182 4.30 11.18 0.28
CA TRP A 182 5.17 11.61 -0.82
C TRP A 182 4.41 12.07 -2.07
N PHE A 183 3.10 11.80 -2.16
CA PHE A 183 2.25 12.31 -3.23
C PHE A 183 1.72 13.72 -2.94
N ASP A 184 1.64 14.10 -1.66
CA ASP A 184 1.10 15.41 -1.25
C ASP A 184 2.08 16.58 -1.51
N VAL A 185 3.34 16.28 -1.88
CA VAL A 185 4.46 17.25 -1.97
C VAL A 185 4.95 17.48 -3.40
#